data_AF-A0A948SUW3-F1
#
_entry.id   AF-A0A948SUW3-F1
#
_cell.length_a   1.000
_cell.length_b   1.000
_cell.length_c   1.000
_cell.angle_alpha   90.00
_cell.angle_beta   90.00
_cell.angle_gamma   90.00
#
_symmetry.space_group_name_H-M   'P 1'
#
loop_
_entity.id
_entity.type
_entity.pdbx_description
1 polymer ?
#
loop_
_entity_poly.entity_id
_entity_poly.type
_entity_poly.pdbx_seq_one_letter_code
_entity_poly.pdbx_strand_id
1 'polypeptide(L)'
;PYSNHNGGGLAFGPGNRLYIGTGDGGSRDDPQRLALDRTSMLGKIISVDPLARNKRSAGPRIWSIGLRNPWRFEFDDDMNLWVADVGQDKWEEVSVAWATSGSGRNANFGWSAYEGFARFNKDQTARNHLSPVHVYEHGDEGCSISGGTRVRSSKLPALVGWYVFGDYCTGHITAIKVSGKKTTSVTRLVENAGSVTAVRTVASGDVYVLELGGTVSLLTQQS
;
A
#
# COMPACT_ATOMS: atom_id res chain seq x y z
N PRO A 1 12.33 12.44 -12.25
CA PRO A 1 11.01 11.76 -12.23
C PRO A 1 10.24 12.06 -13.52
N TYR A 2 9.56 11.04 -14.05
CA TYR A 2 8.56 11.18 -15.12
C TYR A 2 7.25 11.75 -14.56
N SER A 3 6.22 11.89 -15.40
CA SER A 3 4.95 12.52 -15.03
C SER A 3 4.04 11.66 -14.15
N ASN A 4 4.36 10.37 -13.97
CA ASN A 4 3.56 9.39 -13.22
C ASN A 4 4.38 8.69 -12.12
N HIS A 5 3.67 7.93 -11.27
CA HIS A 5 4.23 7.15 -10.15
C HIS A 5 5.06 7.98 -9.18
N ASN A 6 4.42 9.00 -8.62
CA ASN A 6 5.05 9.82 -7.59
C ASN A 6 4.87 9.22 -6.19
N GLY A 7 3.93 8.28 -5.99
CA GLY A 7 3.50 7.84 -4.66
C GLY A 7 2.83 9.00 -3.91
N GLY A 8 3.31 9.28 -2.69
CA GLY A 8 2.85 10.41 -1.88
C GLY A 8 2.02 10.01 -0.66
N GLY A 9 1.83 8.71 -0.41
CA GLY A 9 1.27 8.22 0.85
C GLY A 9 2.09 8.71 2.04
N LEU A 10 1.41 9.11 3.11
CA LEU A 10 2.01 9.52 4.37
C LEU A 10 1.39 8.72 5.51
N ALA A 11 2.22 8.24 6.44
CA ALA A 11 1.74 7.63 7.67
C ALA A 11 2.73 7.86 8.81
N PHE A 12 2.22 7.99 10.03
CA PHE A 12 3.06 7.85 11.22
C PHE A 12 3.18 6.37 11.58
N GLY A 13 4.36 5.98 12.06
CA GLY A 13 4.65 4.59 12.39
C GLY A 13 5.70 4.46 13.50
N PRO A 14 6.42 3.32 13.54
CA PRO A 14 7.38 3.01 14.60
C PRO A 14 8.34 4.16 14.94
N GLY A 15 8.49 4.43 16.23
CA GLY A 15 9.41 5.46 16.74
C GLY A 15 8.95 6.89 16.44
N ASN A 16 7.65 7.13 16.28
CA ASN A 16 7.05 8.44 16.00
C ASN A 16 7.63 9.12 14.75
N ARG A 17 8.04 8.30 13.77
CA ARG A 17 8.60 8.78 12.51
C ARG A 17 7.48 9.01 11.50
N LEU A 18 7.70 9.97 10.61
CA LEU A 18 6.88 10.15 9.42
C LEU A 18 7.41 9.25 8.31
N TYR A 19 6.54 8.44 7.74
CA TYR A 19 6.83 7.57 6.61
C TYR A 19 6.22 8.15 5.35
N ILE A 20 6.95 8.04 4.24
CA ILE A 20 6.58 8.60 2.94
C ILE A 20 6.77 7.52 1.88
N GLY A 21 5.73 7.27 1.09
CA GLY A 21 5.79 6.37 -0.04
C GLY A 21 6.24 7.13 -1.28
N THR A 22 7.25 6.62 -1.98
CA THR A 22 7.76 7.19 -3.22
C THR A 22 7.60 6.16 -4.32
N GLY A 23 7.02 6.55 -5.46
CA GLY A 23 7.00 5.67 -6.62
C GLY A 23 8.39 5.56 -7.27
N ASP A 24 8.55 4.61 -8.17
CA ASP A 24 9.80 4.23 -8.85
C ASP A 24 10.36 5.33 -9.76
N GLY A 25 9.61 6.42 -9.94
CA GLY A 25 9.96 7.55 -10.77
C GLY A 25 9.22 7.57 -12.10
N GLY A 26 8.37 6.58 -12.39
CA GLY A 26 7.47 6.53 -13.54
C GLY A 26 8.06 5.89 -14.79
N SER A 27 7.33 6.05 -15.90
CA SER A 27 7.53 5.29 -17.15
C SER A 27 7.25 3.78 -16.97
N ARG A 28 7.37 3.04 -18.08
CA ARG A 28 7.15 1.58 -18.08
C ARG A 28 8.36 0.86 -17.52
N ASP A 29 8.08 -0.14 -16.69
CA ASP A 29 9.00 -1.21 -16.33
C ASP A 29 10.19 -0.78 -15.48
N ASP A 30 10.13 0.35 -14.76
CA ASP A 30 11.22 0.93 -13.97
C ASP A 30 12.52 1.04 -14.78
N PRO A 31 12.58 1.89 -15.83
CA PRO A 31 13.64 1.83 -16.84
C PRO A 31 15.03 2.15 -16.29
N GLN A 32 15.09 2.83 -15.14
CA GLN A 32 16.32 3.19 -14.45
C GLN A 32 16.68 2.23 -13.31
N ARG A 33 15.87 1.19 -13.08
CA ARG A 33 16.08 0.14 -12.06
C ARG A 33 16.20 0.72 -10.65
N LEU A 34 15.42 1.75 -10.35
CA LEU A 34 15.55 2.53 -9.12
C LEU A 34 14.84 1.88 -7.95
N ALA A 35 13.80 1.07 -8.18
CA ALA A 35 12.99 0.51 -7.10
C ALA A 35 13.82 -0.40 -6.17
N LEU A 36 14.72 -1.22 -6.72
CA LEU A 36 15.63 -2.08 -5.95
C LEU A 36 16.97 -1.41 -5.60
N ASP A 37 17.34 -0.32 -6.28
CA ASP A 37 18.55 0.44 -5.98
C ASP A 37 18.45 1.15 -4.62
N ARG A 38 19.40 0.86 -3.72
CA ARG A 38 19.49 1.44 -2.36
C ARG A 38 20.15 2.81 -2.32
N THR A 39 20.68 3.29 -3.43
CA THR A 39 21.25 4.64 -3.55
C THR A 39 20.21 5.68 -3.99
N SER A 40 19.06 5.22 -4.49
CA SER A 40 17.92 6.06 -4.88
C SER A 40 16.81 6.08 -3.82
N MET A 41 16.11 7.21 -3.72
CA MET A 41 14.93 7.39 -2.88
C MET A 41 13.60 7.08 -3.61
N LEU A 42 13.65 6.59 -4.85
CA LEU A 42 12.47 6.24 -5.65
C LEU A 42 12.12 4.76 -5.51
N GLY A 43 10.83 4.43 -5.51
CA GLY A 43 10.29 3.08 -5.32
C GLY A 43 10.50 2.57 -3.90
N LYS A 44 10.29 3.44 -2.90
CA LYS A 44 10.62 3.22 -1.49
C LYS A 44 9.45 3.54 -0.57
N ILE A 45 9.51 2.96 0.63
CA ILE A 45 9.03 3.67 1.82
C ILE A 45 10.27 4.32 2.45
N ILE A 46 10.25 5.63 2.64
CA ILE A 46 11.29 6.38 3.38
C ILE A 46 10.74 6.83 4.73
N SER A 47 11.61 7.02 5.71
CA SER A 47 11.26 7.53 7.04
C SER A 47 12.05 8.78 7.38
N VAL A 48 11.37 9.76 7.94
CA VAL A 48 11.89 11.04 8.41
C VAL A 48 11.61 11.17 9.90
N ASP A 49 12.53 11.79 10.64
CA ASP A 49 12.29 12.18 12.02
C ASP A 49 11.79 13.62 12.05
N PRO A 50 10.48 13.87 12.22
CA PRO A 50 9.97 15.23 12.24
C PRO A 50 10.38 16.00 13.51
N LEU A 51 10.86 15.30 14.55
CA LEU A 51 11.22 15.89 15.84
C LEU A 51 12.75 16.02 16.02
N ALA A 52 13.52 15.62 15.00
CA ALA A 52 14.97 15.69 15.05
C ALA A 52 15.46 17.14 15.20
N ARG A 53 16.31 17.36 16.22
CA ARG A 53 16.89 18.68 16.53
C ARG A 53 18.01 19.11 15.59
N ASN A 54 18.50 18.22 14.71
CA ASN A 54 19.56 18.54 13.76
C ASN A 54 19.32 17.85 12.40
N LYS A 55 19.90 18.43 11.34
CA LYS A 55 19.75 17.96 9.95
C LYS A 55 20.24 16.52 9.74
N ARG A 56 21.27 16.09 10.47
CA ARG A 56 21.85 14.75 10.31
C ARG A 56 20.90 13.65 10.79
N SER A 57 20.17 13.86 11.89
CA SER A 57 19.16 12.92 12.38
C SER A 57 17.79 13.10 11.69
N ALA A 58 17.52 14.28 11.13
CA ALA A 58 16.29 14.57 10.39
C ALA A 58 16.26 13.97 8.97
N GLY A 59 17.41 13.65 8.39
CA GLY A 59 17.49 13.21 7.00
C GLY A 59 16.64 11.97 6.68
N PRO A 60 16.08 11.87 5.46
CA PRO A 60 15.29 10.72 5.04
C PRO A 60 16.14 9.45 5.05
N ARG A 61 15.54 8.35 5.50
CA ARG A 61 16.15 7.03 5.53
C ARG A 61 15.28 6.06 4.76
N ILE A 62 15.86 5.30 3.84
CA ILE A 62 15.17 4.18 3.20
C ILE A 62 14.73 3.19 4.27
N TRP A 63 13.43 2.98 4.38
CA TRP A 63 12.82 2.00 5.27
C TRP A 63 12.58 0.69 4.54
N SER A 64 11.99 0.75 3.36
CA SER A 64 11.70 -0.40 2.51
C SER A 64 12.04 -0.08 1.05
N ILE A 65 12.32 -1.12 0.26
CA ILE A 65 12.65 -1.02 -1.17
C ILE A 65 11.68 -1.84 -2.02
N GLY A 66 11.73 -1.64 -3.33
CA GLY A 66 11.12 -2.52 -4.31
C GLY A 66 9.62 -2.29 -4.50
N LEU A 67 9.19 -1.02 -4.53
CA LEU A 67 7.81 -0.61 -4.76
C LEU A 67 7.68 0.12 -6.10
N ARG A 68 6.51 0.04 -6.73
CA ARG A 68 6.23 0.71 -8.02
C ARG A 68 5.60 2.08 -7.81
N ASN A 69 4.40 2.11 -7.27
CA ASN A 69 3.62 3.31 -6.97
C ASN A 69 2.75 3.06 -5.73
N PRO A 70 3.34 3.12 -4.52
CA PRO A 70 2.63 2.91 -3.26
C PRO A 70 1.76 4.14 -2.95
N TRP A 71 0.65 4.28 -3.68
CA TRP A 71 -0.25 5.44 -3.63
C TRP A 71 -0.71 5.72 -2.20
N ARG A 72 -1.06 4.66 -1.48
CA ARG A 72 -1.47 4.69 -0.08
C ARG A 72 -0.94 3.46 0.65
N PHE A 73 -0.47 3.68 1.88
CA PHE A 73 -0.12 2.65 2.84
C PHE A 73 -0.54 3.11 4.23
N GLU A 74 -0.48 2.22 5.22
CA GLU A 74 -0.69 2.54 6.63
C GLU A 74 0.15 1.67 7.56
N PHE A 75 0.30 2.12 8.79
CA PHE A 75 0.59 1.24 9.93
C PHE A 75 -0.72 1.00 10.68
N ASP A 76 -1.08 -0.27 10.88
CA ASP A 76 -2.22 -0.61 11.74
C ASP A 76 -1.85 -0.43 13.23
N ASP A 77 -2.82 -0.62 14.13
CA ASP A 77 -2.60 -0.45 15.58
C ASP A 77 -1.53 -1.40 16.16
N ASP A 78 -1.26 -2.52 15.48
CA ASP A 78 -0.22 -3.49 15.83
C ASP A 78 1.15 -3.13 15.21
N MET A 79 1.23 -1.99 14.51
CA MET A 79 2.39 -1.51 13.76
C MET A 79 2.81 -2.42 12.59
N ASN A 80 1.88 -3.19 12.02
CA ASN A 80 2.11 -3.85 10.73
C ASN A 80 2.01 -2.81 9.61
N LEU A 81 2.96 -2.85 8.67
CA LEU A 81 2.93 -1.99 7.48
C LEU A 81 2.11 -2.65 6.39
N TRP A 82 0.98 -2.06 6.04
CA TRP A 82 0.11 -2.46 4.93
C TRP A 82 0.34 -1.53 3.74
N VAL A 83 0.69 -2.08 2.58
CA VAL A 83 0.97 -1.32 1.37
C VAL A 83 0.05 -1.78 0.25
N ALA A 84 -0.67 -0.84 -0.35
CA ALA A 84 -1.36 -1.02 -1.62
C ALA A 84 -0.49 -0.40 -2.71
N ASP A 85 0.00 -1.23 -3.63
CA ASP A 85 0.95 -0.82 -4.66
C ASP A 85 0.34 -1.01 -6.05
N VAL A 86 0.39 0.05 -6.87
CA VAL A 86 -0.26 0.07 -8.19
C VAL A 86 0.58 -0.68 -9.22
N GLY A 87 -0.07 -1.58 -9.95
CA GLY A 87 0.50 -2.50 -10.94
C GLY A 87 0.97 -1.86 -12.24
N GLN A 88 1.82 -2.56 -12.99
CA GLN A 88 2.37 -2.09 -14.27
C GLN A 88 1.47 -2.42 -15.45
N ASP A 89 1.26 -3.71 -15.67
CA ASP A 89 0.56 -4.24 -16.83
C ASP A 89 -0.65 -5.07 -16.39
N LYS A 90 -0.52 -5.89 -15.34
CA LYS A 90 -1.52 -6.93 -15.02
C LYS A 90 -2.01 -6.97 -13.58
N TRP A 91 -1.22 -6.58 -12.59
CA TRP A 91 -1.54 -6.92 -11.21
C TRP A 91 -1.51 -5.72 -10.28
N GLU A 92 -2.64 -5.46 -9.64
CA GLU A 92 -2.69 -4.66 -8.42
C GLU A 92 -2.37 -5.56 -7.22
N GLU A 93 -1.72 -5.02 -6.19
CA GLU A 93 -1.29 -5.83 -5.04
C GLU A 93 -1.45 -5.16 -3.67
N VAL A 94 -1.69 -6.01 -2.67
CA VAL A 94 -1.59 -5.66 -1.25
C VAL A 94 -0.48 -6.49 -0.61
N SER A 95 0.44 -5.81 0.05
CA SER A 95 1.55 -6.40 0.79
C SER A 95 1.50 -6.04 2.27
N VAL A 96 1.94 -6.96 3.13
CA VAL A 96 2.05 -6.73 4.58
C VAL A 96 3.43 -7.07 5.10
N ALA A 97 4.07 -6.09 5.74
CA ALA A 97 5.25 -6.32 6.55
C ALA A 97 4.89 -6.28 8.04
N TRP A 98 4.82 -7.48 8.63
CA TRP A 98 4.44 -7.69 10.03
C TRP A 98 5.39 -6.98 11.01
N ALA A 99 4.85 -6.50 12.12
CA ALA A 99 5.62 -5.88 13.20
C ALA A 99 6.66 -6.85 13.80
N THR A 100 6.30 -8.13 13.90
CA THR A 100 7.21 -9.21 14.31
C THR A 100 8.42 -9.38 13.38
N SER A 101 8.34 -8.84 12.17
CA SER A 101 9.43 -8.80 11.18
C SER A 101 9.99 -7.38 10.98
N GLY A 102 9.78 -6.48 11.94
CA GLY A 102 10.34 -5.13 11.94
C GLY A 102 9.53 -4.08 11.19
N SER A 103 8.22 -4.30 10.97
CA SER A 103 7.29 -3.31 10.42
C SER A 103 7.75 -2.73 9.07
N GLY A 104 8.32 -3.56 8.21
CA GLY A 104 8.83 -3.15 6.89
C GLY A 104 10.28 -2.69 6.87
N ARG A 105 10.99 -2.63 8.00
CA ARG A 105 12.40 -2.23 8.03
C ARG A 105 13.25 -3.20 7.20
N ASN A 106 13.95 -2.66 6.21
CA ASN A 106 14.72 -3.39 5.19
C ASN A 106 13.89 -4.37 4.34
N ALA A 107 12.55 -4.28 4.36
CA ALA A 107 11.72 -5.09 3.48
C ALA A 107 12.00 -4.75 2.02
N ASN A 108 11.93 -5.77 1.17
CA ASN A 108 12.04 -5.67 -0.27
C ASN A 108 10.74 -6.18 -0.86
N PHE A 109 9.89 -5.32 -1.43
CA PHE A 109 8.59 -5.70 -1.97
C PHE A 109 8.68 -6.32 -3.37
N GLY A 110 9.86 -6.31 -4.00
CA GLY A 110 10.15 -7.12 -5.18
C GLY A 110 9.98 -6.40 -6.52
N TRP A 111 9.31 -5.26 -6.60
CA TRP A 111 9.30 -4.46 -7.82
C TRP A 111 10.72 -3.94 -8.12
N SER A 112 11.23 -3.97 -9.36
CA SER A 112 10.56 -4.41 -10.59
C SER A 112 10.90 -5.84 -11.02
N ALA A 113 11.53 -6.63 -10.15
CA ALA A 113 11.78 -8.04 -10.39
C ALA A 113 10.48 -8.87 -10.48
N TYR A 114 9.45 -8.48 -9.73
CA TYR A 114 8.14 -9.13 -9.71
C TYR A 114 7.02 -8.11 -9.89
N GLU A 115 5.92 -8.55 -10.49
CA GLU A 115 4.63 -7.85 -10.54
C GLU A 115 3.58 -8.81 -10.00
N GLY A 116 2.97 -8.50 -8.85
CA GLY A 116 2.17 -9.47 -8.12
C GLY A 116 3.00 -10.73 -7.79
N PHE A 117 2.48 -11.90 -8.18
CA PHE A 117 3.19 -13.18 -8.02
C PHE A 117 4.10 -13.54 -9.20
N ALA A 118 4.05 -12.78 -10.30
CA ALA A 118 4.72 -13.14 -11.54
C ALA A 118 6.12 -12.53 -11.64
N ARG A 119 7.03 -13.29 -12.26
CA ARG A 119 8.34 -12.76 -12.66
C ARG A 119 8.14 -11.70 -13.75
N PHE A 120 8.65 -10.50 -13.52
CA PHE A 120 8.52 -9.38 -14.45
C PHE A 120 9.86 -9.09 -15.16
N ASN A 121 10.69 -8.19 -14.63
CA ASN A 121 12.00 -7.87 -15.21
C ASN A 121 13.02 -8.97 -14.92
N LYS A 122 13.38 -9.76 -15.94
CA LYS A 122 14.32 -10.89 -15.80
C LYS A 122 15.76 -10.48 -15.45
N ASP A 123 16.12 -9.23 -15.72
CA ASP A 123 17.42 -8.63 -15.41
C ASP A 123 17.54 -8.12 -13.96
N GLN A 124 16.44 -8.05 -13.21
CA GLN A 124 16.44 -7.57 -11.82
C GLN A 124 16.35 -8.72 -10.81
N THR A 125 17.15 -8.73 -9.75
CA THR A 125 17.05 -9.78 -8.72
C THR A 125 16.55 -9.21 -7.39
N ALA A 126 15.44 -9.74 -6.88
CA ALA A 126 14.90 -9.39 -5.57
C ALA A 126 14.99 -10.59 -4.60
N ARG A 127 16.18 -10.80 -4.03
CA ARG A 127 16.41 -11.87 -3.03
C ARG A 127 15.56 -11.63 -1.80
N ASN A 128 14.94 -12.70 -1.29
CA ASN A 128 14.09 -12.69 -0.09
C ASN A 128 13.02 -11.59 -0.13
N HIS A 129 12.47 -11.30 -1.31
CA HIS A 129 11.40 -10.32 -1.42
C HIS A 129 10.18 -10.77 -0.60
N LEU A 130 9.49 -9.78 -0.06
CA LEU A 130 8.21 -9.92 0.60
C LEU A 130 7.16 -10.00 -0.49
N SER A 131 6.66 -11.21 -0.72
CA SER A 131 5.58 -11.46 -1.68
C SER A 131 4.27 -10.85 -1.17
N PRO A 132 3.42 -10.32 -2.07
CA PRO A 132 2.13 -9.77 -1.67
C PRO A 132 1.24 -10.81 -1.00
N VAL A 133 0.34 -10.35 -0.12
CA VAL A 133 -0.66 -11.22 0.54
C VAL A 133 -1.92 -11.36 -0.31
N HIS A 134 -2.14 -10.45 -1.25
CA HIS A 134 -3.26 -10.42 -2.19
C HIS A 134 -2.84 -9.76 -3.50
N VAL A 135 -3.32 -10.30 -4.61
CA VAL A 135 -3.20 -9.70 -5.95
C VAL A 135 -4.53 -9.86 -6.67
N TYR A 136 -4.87 -8.92 -7.55
CA TYR A 136 -6.00 -9.06 -8.48
C TYR A 136 -5.62 -8.53 -9.85
N GLU A 137 -6.25 -9.09 -10.89
CA GLU A 137 -5.92 -8.79 -12.28
C GLU A 137 -6.51 -7.45 -12.72
N HIS A 138 -5.81 -6.73 -13.59
CA HIS A 138 -6.39 -5.59 -14.28
C HIS A 138 -7.59 -6.00 -15.14
N GLY A 139 -8.55 -5.09 -15.30
CA GLY A 139 -9.75 -5.31 -16.09
C GLY A 139 -10.98 -5.15 -15.22
N ASP A 140 -11.85 -6.17 -15.20
CA ASP A 140 -13.12 -6.10 -14.47
C ASP A 140 -12.91 -5.96 -12.96
N GLU A 141 -11.79 -6.45 -12.39
CA GLU A 141 -11.54 -6.35 -10.95
C GLU A 141 -11.01 -4.97 -10.52
N GLY A 142 -10.30 -4.26 -11.42
CA GLY A 142 -9.74 -2.93 -11.15
C GLY A 142 -8.58 -2.56 -12.08
N CYS A 143 -7.98 -1.38 -11.86
CA CYS A 143 -6.79 -0.96 -12.60
C CYS A 143 -5.88 0.02 -11.85
N SER A 144 -6.22 0.33 -10.59
CA SER A 144 -5.43 1.24 -9.76
C SER A 144 -5.91 1.14 -8.31
N ILE A 145 -5.23 0.34 -7.50
CA ILE A 145 -5.54 0.21 -6.08
C ILE A 145 -5.30 1.55 -5.35
N SER A 146 -6.33 2.04 -4.65
CA SER A 146 -6.34 3.35 -4.00
C SER A 146 -6.04 3.28 -2.50
N GLY A 147 -5.55 2.14 -2.04
CA GLY A 147 -5.24 1.89 -0.64
C GLY A 147 -6.42 1.47 0.20
N GLY A 148 -6.07 1.06 1.42
CA GLY A 148 -7.00 0.52 2.38
C GLY A 148 -6.62 0.79 3.82
N THR A 149 -7.39 0.18 4.71
CA THR A 149 -7.20 0.22 6.15
C THR A 149 -7.61 -1.09 6.82
N ARG A 150 -6.93 -1.45 7.91
CA ARG A 150 -7.31 -2.56 8.77
C ARG A 150 -8.46 -2.15 9.68
N VAL A 151 -9.56 -2.89 9.59
CA VAL A 151 -10.84 -2.55 10.23
C VAL A 151 -10.75 -2.78 11.74
N ARG A 152 -11.16 -1.75 12.48
CA ARG A 152 -11.43 -1.80 13.94
C ARG A 152 -12.76 -1.14 14.32
N SER A 153 -13.61 -0.82 13.34
CA SER A 153 -14.89 -0.16 13.56
C SER A 153 -15.89 -1.10 14.23
N SER A 154 -16.59 -0.59 15.25
CA SER A 154 -17.77 -1.26 15.82
C SER A 154 -18.98 -1.28 14.88
N LYS A 155 -18.98 -0.48 13.80
CA LYS A 155 -20.02 -0.49 12.75
C LYS A 155 -19.80 -1.57 11.69
N LEU A 156 -18.65 -2.26 11.75
CA LEU A 156 -18.28 -3.37 10.86
C LEU A 156 -17.79 -4.58 11.69
N PRO A 157 -18.58 -5.07 12.67
CA PRO A 157 -18.11 -6.09 13.62
C PRO A 157 -17.64 -7.39 12.94
N ALA A 158 -18.28 -7.79 11.84
CA ALA A 158 -17.89 -8.99 11.08
C ALA A 158 -16.53 -8.87 10.39
N LEU A 159 -16.04 -7.64 10.17
CA LEU A 159 -14.81 -7.35 9.45
C LEU A 159 -13.66 -6.92 10.37
N VAL A 160 -13.83 -6.90 11.69
CA VAL A 160 -12.74 -6.54 12.61
C VAL A 160 -11.50 -7.39 12.33
N GLY A 161 -10.36 -6.72 12.12
CA GLY A 161 -9.08 -7.31 11.79
C GLY A 161 -8.85 -7.61 10.30
N TRP A 162 -9.86 -7.48 9.44
CA TRP A 162 -9.73 -7.56 7.97
C TRP A 162 -9.15 -6.27 7.42
N TYR A 163 -8.56 -6.34 6.23
CA TYR A 163 -8.10 -5.17 5.50
C TYR A 163 -9.12 -4.80 4.42
N VAL A 164 -9.60 -3.57 4.41
CA VAL A 164 -10.56 -3.05 3.43
C VAL A 164 -9.85 -2.03 2.56
N PHE A 165 -9.88 -2.21 1.24
CA PHE A 165 -9.28 -1.31 0.26
C PHE A 165 -10.26 -1.00 -0.87
N GLY A 166 -9.92 0.01 -1.68
CA GLY A 166 -10.68 0.31 -2.88
C GLY A 166 -9.82 0.44 -4.13
N ASP A 167 -10.48 0.42 -5.29
CA ASP A 167 -9.89 0.62 -6.60
C ASP A 167 -10.46 1.88 -7.26
N TYR A 168 -9.59 2.70 -7.85
CA TYR A 168 -9.95 3.95 -8.49
C TYR A 168 -10.80 3.78 -9.75
N CYS A 169 -10.56 2.73 -10.53
CA CYS A 169 -11.13 2.57 -11.86
C CYS A 169 -12.54 2.00 -11.80
N THR A 170 -12.76 1.02 -10.93
CA THR A 170 -14.05 0.33 -10.79
C THR A 170 -14.91 0.89 -9.65
N GLY A 171 -14.29 1.52 -8.66
CA GLY A 171 -14.96 1.90 -7.43
C GLY A 171 -15.26 0.71 -6.51
N HIS A 172 -14.70 -0.46 -6.78
CA HIS A 172 -14.83 -1.61 -5.90
C HIS A 172 -14.29 -1.28 -4.50
N ILE A 173 -15.05 -1.65 -3.46
CA ILE A 173 -14.56 -1.73 -2.08
C ILE A 173 -14.50 -3.20 -1.70
N THR A 174 -13.31 -3.69 -1.39
CA THR A 174 -13.04 -5.11 -1.15
C THR A 174 -12.43 -5.30 0.23
N ALA A 175 -12.90 -6.31 0.97
CA ALA A 175 -12.33 -6.75 2.23
C ALA A 175 -11.57 -8.05 2.06
N ILE A 176 -10.37 -8.14 2.62
CA ILE A 176 -9.57 -9.36 2.67
C ILE A 176 -9.23 -9.76 4.09
N LYS A 177 -9.37 -11.05 4.38
CA LYS A 177 -8.87 -11.66 5.61
C LYS A 177 -7.50 -12.26 5.32
N VAL A 178 -6.49 -11.85 6.06
CA VAL A 178 -5.12 -12.33 5.90
C VAL A 178 -4.72 -13.19 7.09
N SER A 179 -4.07 -14.33 6.81
CA SER A 179 -3.45 -15.19 7.82
C SER A 179 -2.04 -15.55 7.37
N GLY A 180 -1.04 -15.16 8.18
CA GLY A 180 0.37 -15.38 7.86
C GLY A 180 0.81 -14.58 6.63
N LYS A 181 0.99 -15.24 5.49
CA LYS A 181 1.47 -14.62 4.24
C LYS A 181 0.46 -14.64 3.10
N LYS A 182 -0.79 -14.98 3.37
CA LYS A 182 -1.80 -15.16 2.33
C LYS A 182 -3.17 -14.68 2.77
N THR A 183 -3.94 -14.24 1.80
CA THR A 183 -5.38 -14.03 1.94
C THR A 183 -6.08 -15.38 2.08
N THR A 184 -6.97 -15.49 3.06
CA THR A 184 -7.81 -16.68 3.30
C THR A 184 -9.27 -16.46 2.93
N SER A 185 -9.69 -15.20 2.78
CA SER A 185 -11.05 -14.84 2.40
C SER A 185 -11.05 -13.47 1.71
N VAL A 186 -11.92 -13.33 0.72
CA VAL A 186 -12.13 -12.10 -0.05
C VAL A 186 -13.63 -11.85 -0.11
N THR A 187 -14.06 -10.62 0.14
CA THR A 187 -15.46 -10.21 0.03
C THR A 187 -15.54 -8.85 -0.64
N ARG A 188 -16.32 -8.75 -1.71
CA ARG A 188 -16.72 -7.47 -2.30
C ARG A 188 -17.80 -6.84 -1.42
N LEU A 189 -17.54 -5.63 -0.92
CA LEU A 189 -18.47 -4.89 -0.05
C LEU A 189 -19.32 -3.90 -0.86
N VAL A 190 -18.73 -3.27 -1.87
CA VAL A 190 -19.39 -2.27 -2.73
C VAL A 190 -18.91 -2.50 -4.16
N GLU A 191 -19.85 -2.58 -5.10
CA GLU A 191 -19.57 -2.77 -6.54
C GLU A 191 -19.21 -1.48 -7.27
N ASN A 192 -19.64 -0.32 -6.76
CA ASN A 192 -19.25 0.96 -7.34
C ASN A 192 -19.41 2.09 -6.31
N ALA A 193 -18.29 2.55 -5.77
CA ALA A 193 -18.18 3.71 -4.89
C ALA A 193 -17.59 4.94 -5.61
N GLY A 194 -17.69 4.98 -6.95
CA GLY A 194 -17.11 6.01 -7.80
C GLY A 194 -15.57 5.93 -7.89
N SER A 195 -14.92 7.03 -8.25
CA SER A 195 -13.47 7.07 -8.40
C SER A 195 -12.76 7.16 -7.05
N VAL A 196 -12.64 6.02 -6.36
CA VAL A 196 -12.08 5.92 -5.00
C VAL A 196 -10.63 6.40 -4.99
N THR A 197 -10.29 7.30 -4.08
CA THR A 197 -8.94 7.85 -3.90
C THR A 197 -8.29 7.46 -2.57
N ALA A 198 -9.11 7.08 -1.59
CA ALA A 198 -8.65 6.53 -0.31
C ALA A 198 -9.77 5.77 0.41
N VAL A 199 -9.40 4.72 1.12
CA VAL A 199 -10.20 4.12 2.20
C VAL A 199 -9.42 4.27 3.51
N ARG A 200 -10.02 4.85 4.54
CA ARG A 200 -9.31 5.28 5.75
C ARG A 200 -10.11 5.08 7.02
N THR A 201 -9.42 4.62 8.06
CA THR A 201 -9.95 4.63 9.42
C THR A 201 -9.67 5.97 10.09
N VAL A 202 -10.64 6.49 10.85
CA VAL A 202 -10.46 7.69 11.70
C VAL A 202 -10.24 7.30 13.16
N ALA A 203 -10.00 8.27 14.05
CA ALA A 203 -9.72 8.00 15.47
C ALA A 203 -10.79 7.10 16.15
N SER A 204 -12.08 7.30 15.84
CA SER A 204 -13.19 6.48 16.36
C SER A 204 -13.16 5.03 15.92
N GLY A 205 -12.32 4.67 14.94
CA GLY A 205 -12.28 3.34 14.32
C GLY A 205 -13.19 3.19 13.11
N ASP A 206 -14.05 4.19 12.82
CA ASP A 206 -14.92 4.19 11.65
C ASP A 206 -14.13 4.26 10.34
N VAL A 207 -14.63 3.54 9.33
CA VAL A 207 -14.00 3.45 8.01
C VAL A 207 -14.75 4.36 7.04
N TYR A 208 -14.02 5.26 6.40
CA TYR A 208 -14.53 6.16 5.37
C TYR A 208 -13.93 5.83 3.99
N VAL A 209 -14.75 5.98 2.97
CA VAL A 209 -14.38 5.92 1.56
C VAL A 209 -14.42 7.34 0.99
N LEU A 210 -13.35 7.76 0.34
CA LEU A 210 -13.22 9.07 -0.29
C LEU A 210 -13.12 8.88 -1.80
N GLU A 211 -13.96 9.56 -2.57
CA GLU A 211 -13.86 9.58 -4.03
C GLU A 211 -13.37 10.94 -4.56
N LEU A 212 -12.81 10.94 -5.78
CA LEU A 212 -12.27 12.13 -6.44
C LEU A 212 -13.31 13.24 -6.67
N GLY A 213 -14.58 12.87 -6.88
CA GLY A 213 -15.71 13.80 -7.01
C GLY A 213 -16.08 14.58 -5.73
N GLY A 214 -15.44 14.28 -4.59
CA GLY A 214 -15.62 15.00 -3.33
C GLY A 214 -16.55 14.31 -2.33
N THR A 215 -17.14 13.16 -2.69
CA THR A 215 -17.97 12.38 -1.76
C THR A 215 -17.10 11.73 -0.69
N VAL A 216 -17.58 11.80 0.56
CA VAL A 216 -17.01 11.10 1.71
C VAL A 216 -18.11 10.23 2.32
N SER A 217 -17.95 8.92 2.24
CA SER A 217 -18.96 7.94 2.66
C SER A 217 -18.48 7.14 3.86
N LEU A 218 -19.33 7.02 4.89
CA LEU A 218 -19.10 6.10 5.99
C LEU A 218 -19.47 4.68 5.56
N LEU A 219 -18.56 3.72 5.75
CA LEU A 219 -18.84 2.32 5.50
C LEU A 219 -19.50 1.68 6.74
N THR A 220 -20.67 1.08 6.55
CA THR A 220 -21.44 0.41 7.61
C THR A 220 -21.89 -0.98 7.15
N GLN A 221 -22.06 -1.90 8.09
CA GLN A 221 -22.67 -3.19 7.78
C GLN A 221 -24.15 -3.00 7.45
N GLN A 222 -24.62 -3.59 6.35
CA GLN A 222 -26.06 -3.65 6.08
C GLN A 222 -26.71 -4.62 7.09
N SER A 223 -27.84 -4.20 7.66
CA SER A 223 -28.68 -4.98 8.56
C SER A 223 -29.37 -6.12 7.84
#